data_AF-A0A1G8J254-F1
#
_entry.id   AF-A0A1G8J254-F1
#
_cell.length_a   1.000
_cell.length_b   1.000
_cell.length_c   1.000
_cell.angle_alpha   90.00
_cell.angle_beta   90.00
_cell.angle_gamma   90.00
#
_symmetry.space_group_name_H-M   'P 1'
#
loop_
_entity.id
_entity.type
_entity.pdbx_description
1 polymer ?
#
loop_
_entity_poly.entity_id
_entity_poly.type
_entity_poly.pdbx_seq_one_letter_code
_entity_poly.pdbx_strand_id
1 'polypeptide(L)' 'MKAELYSFLLDNKFNKGVMFKKSIEQFVEHYEMVGLVQEETLMRAFQRWRKLVKEEKAIKL' A
#
# COMPACT_ATOMS: atom_id res chain seq x y z
N MET A 1 -1.79 7.00 8.95
CA MET A 1 -2.64 6.44 7.88
C MET A 1 -1.95 6.25 6.52
N LYS A 2 -1.71 7.25 5.63
CA LYS A 2 -1.15 6.96 4.28
C LYS A 2 0.26 6.36 4.30
N ALA A 3 1.20 6.97 5.05
CA ALA A 3 2.56 6.47 5.21
C ALA A 3 2.59 5.10 5.90
N GLU A 4 1.70 4.92 6.86
CA GLU A 4 1.53 3.68 7.62
C GLU A 4 1.01 2.52 6.76
N LEU A 5 -0.03 2.76 5.95
CA LEU A 5 -0.52 1.79 4.96
C LEU A 5 0.62 1.38 4.03
N TYR A 6 1.37 2.34 3.46
CA TYR A 6 2.41 2.02 2.49
C TYR A 6 3.57 1.23 3.12
N SER A 7 4.01 1.61 4.31
CA SER A 7 5.02 0.86 5.06
C SER A 7 4.53 -0.56 5.39
N PHE A 8 3.29 -0.70 5.84
CA PHE A 8 2.67 -2.00 6.12
C PHE A 8 2.63 -2.91 4.88
N LEU A 9 2.21 -2.36 3.73
CA LEU A 9 2.16 -3.09 2.46
C LEU A 9 3.56 -3.55 2.00
N LEU A 10 4.57 -2.68 2.13
CA LEU A 10 5.94 -3.02 1.74
C LEU A 10 6.56 -4.07 2.67
N ASP A 11 6.41 -3.91 3.99
CA ASP A 11 6.89 -4.87 4.98
C ASP A 11 6.27 -6.26 4.75
N ASN A 12 4.94 -6.30 4.60
CA ASN A 12 4.25 -7.55 4.32
C ASN A 12 4.72 -8.20 3.02
N LYS A 13 4.95 -7.42 1.96
CA LYS A 13 5.40 -7.99 0.69
C LYS A 13 6.82 -8.52 0.74
N PHE A 14 7.75 -7.75 1.29
CA PHE A 14 9.19 -8.02 1.16
C PHE A 14 9.78 -8.78 2.33
N ASN A 15 9.22 -8.64 3.53
CA ASN A 15 9.73 -9.30 4.74
C ASN A 15 8.88 -10.52 5.14
N LYS A 16 7.59 -10.54 4.80
CA LYS A 16 6.66 -11.61 5.21
C LYS A 16 6.08 -12.43 4.05
N GLY A 17 6.38 -12.07 2.80
CA GLY A 17 5.89 -12.77 1.61
C GLY A 17 4.38 -12.66 1.34
N VAL A 18 3.68 -11.75 2.03
CA VAL A 18 2.23 -11.56 1.90
C VAL A 18 1.93 -10.65 0.70
N MET A 19 0.89 -11.00 -0.06
CA MET A 19 0.48 -10.22 -1.22
C MET A 19 -0.16 -8.89 -0.81
N PHE A 20 -0.01 -7.86 -1.64
CA PHE A 20 -0.58 -6.53 -1.38
C PHE A 20 -2.11 -6.57 -1.20
N LYS A 21 -2.82 -7.38 -1.99
CA LYS A 21 -4.27 -7.53 -1.87
C LYS A 21 -4.68 -7.99 -0.46
N LYS A 22 -4.11 -9.12 -0.01
CA LYS A 22 -4.33 -9.65 1.34
C LYS A 22 -3.94 -8.67 2.43
N SER A 23 -2.87 -7.88 2.22
CA SER A 23 -2.47 -6.86 3.18
C SER A 23 -3.46 -5.69 3.23
N ILE A 24 -4.03 -5.28 2.10
CA ILE A 24 -5.07 -4.23 2.07
C ILE A 24 -6.33 -4.72 2.79
N GLU A 25 -6.79 -5.94 2.51
CA GLU A 25 -7.91 -6.60 3.21
C GLU A 25 -7.69 -6.58 4.74
N GLN A 26 -6.51 -7.05 5.20
CA GLN A 26 -6.15 -7.03 6.63
C GLN A 26 -6.09 -5.62 7.22
N PHE A 27 -5.63 -4.64 6.47
CA PHE A 27 -5.52 -3.26 6.94
C PHE A 27 -6.91 -2.63 7.13
N VAL A 28 -7.83 -2.83 6.19
CA VAL A 28 -9.19 -2.28 6.31
C VAL A 28 -10.00 -2.98 7.40
N GLU A 29 -9.77 -4.28 7.63
CA GLU A 29 -10.34 -5.00 8.77
C GLU A 29 -9.81 -4.46 10.10
N HIS A 30 -8.49 -4.31 10.23
CA HIS A 30 -7.87 -3.84 11.47
C HIS A 30 -8.33 -2.45 11.91
N TYR A 31 -8.61 -1.57 10.93
CA TYR A 31 -9.06 -0.20 11.16
C TYR A 31 -10.59 -0.03 11.08
N GLU A 32 -11.36 -1.11 11.01
CA GLU A 32 -12.83 -1.08 10.90
C GLU A 32 -13.33 -0.24 9.71
N MET A 33 -12.55 -0.21 8.63
CA MET A 33 -12.85 0.54 7.40
C MET A 33 -13.58 -0.30 6.34
N VAL A 34 -13.92 -1.54 6.67
CA VAL A 34 -14.66 -2.45 5.80
C VAL A 34 -15.99 -1.81 5.39
N GLY A 35 -16.24 -1.74 4.08
CA GLY A 35 -17.42 -1.08 3.51
C GLY A 35 -17.38 0.45 3.49
N LEU A 36 -16.45 1.09 4.23
CA LEU A 36 -16.24 2.54 4.22
C LEU A 36 -15.27 2.98 3.12
N VAL A 37 -14.31 2.12 2.79
CA VAL A 37 -13.31 2.38 1.75
C VAL A 37 -13.21 1.19 0.79
N GLN A 38 -13.14 1.48 -0.51
CA GLN A 38 -12.86 0.48 -1.52
C GLN A 38 -11.36 0.17 -1.55
N GLU A 39 -11.02 -1.11 -1.39
CA GLU A 39 -9.64 -1.61 -1.44
C GLU A 39 -8.93 -1.26 -2.75
N GLU A 40 -9.67 -1.26 -3.86
CA GLU A 40 -9.19 -0.86 -5.19
C GLU A 40 -8.67 0.59 -5.19
N THR A 41 -9.32 1.50 -4.45
CA THR A 41 -8.88 2.88 -4.31
C THR A 41 -7.53 2.95 -3.58
N LEU A 42 -7.36 2.16 -2.52
CA LEU A 42 -6.10 2.06 -1.77
C LEU A 42 -4.98 1.49 -2.64
N MET A 43 -5.28 0.44 -3.41
CA MET A 43 -4.33 -0.18 -4.33
C MET A 43 -3.86 0.81 -5.40
N ARG A 44 -4.76 1.54 -6.04
CA ARG A 44 -4.42 2.56 -7.06
C ARG A 44 -3.58 3.69 -6.48
N ALA A 45 -3.93 4.17 -5.28
CA ALA A 45 -3.14 5.20 -4.60
C ALA A 45 -1.71 4.71 -4.31
N PHE A 46 -1.57 3.46 -3.84
CA PHE A 46 -0.27 2.84 -3.59
C PHE A 46 0.56 2.66 -4.87
N GLN A 47 -0.05 2.19 -5.96
CA GLN A 47 0.62 2.05 -7.25
C GLN A 47 1.12 3.38 -7.79
N ARG A 48 0.29 4.44 -7.72
CA ARG A 48 0.70 5.81 -8.11
C ARG A 48 1.88 6.29 -7.29
N TRP A 49 1.85 6.11 -5.98
CA TRP A 49 2.96 6.48 -5.11
C TRP A 49 4.25 5.73 -5.46
N ARG A 50 4.19 4.42 -5.69
CA ARG A 50 5.37 3.63 -6.11
C ARG A 50 5.98 4.13 -7.42
N LYS A 51 5.14 4.54 -8.38
CA LYS A 51 5.60 5.10 -9.65
C LYS A 51 6.37 6.40 -9.42
N LEU A 52 5.79 7.33 -8.65
CA LEU A 52 6.42 8.61 -8.32
C LEU A 52 7.76 8.44 -7.59
N VAL A 53 7.83 7.56 -6.58
CA VAL A 53 9.08 7.29 -5.86
C VAL A 53 10.16 6.70 -6.79
N LYS A 54 9.77 5.86 -7.75
CA LYS A 54 10.72 5.31 -8.74
C LYS A 54 11.23 6.40 -9.68
N GLU A 55 10.35 7.29 -10.15
CA GLU A 55 10.69 8.42 -11.02
C GLU A 55 11.58 9.44 -10.30
N GLU A 56 11.27 9.80 -9.06
CA GLU A 56 12.11 10.69 -8.24
C GLU A 56 13.51 10.12 -8.00
N LYS A 57 13.62 8.80 -7.78
CA LYS A 57 14.92 8.13 -7.66
C LYS A 57 15.68 8.08 -8.98
N ALA A 58 14.99 7.96 -10.11
CA ALA A 58 15.60 7.92 -11.43
C ALA A 58 16.13 9.30 -11.88
N ILE A 59 15.50 10.39 -11.45
CA ILE A 59 15.94 11.77 -11.78
C ILE A 59 17.17 12.20 -10.96
N LYS A 60 17.39 11.59 -9.78
CA LYS A 60 18.49 11.92 -8.88
C LYS A 60 19.78 11.11 -9.13
N LEU A 61 19.80 10.27 -10.16
CA LEU A 61 20.95 9.49 -10.62
C LEU A 61 21.44 10.04 -11.97
#